data_AF-A0A960V6M9-F1
#
_entry.id   AF-A0A960V6M9-F1
#
_cell.length_a   1.000
_cell.length_b   1.000
_cell.length_c   1.000
_cell.angle_alpha   90.00
_cell.angle_beta   90.00
_cell.angle_gamma   90.00
#
_symmetry.space_group_name_H-M   'P 1'
#
loop_
_entity.id
_entity.type
_entity.pdbx_description
1 polymer ?
#
loop_
_entity_poly.entity_id
_entity_poly.type
_entity_poly.pdbx_seq_one_letter_code
_entity_poly.pdbx_strand_id
1 'polypeptide(L)'
;MKKIIFLLISIITISLYTQDTKVIDSSLVDLDELKPEEIKVGKSEGSNEDMDAKEQFHEKLKAVLRKSRSTGVIFKDKSNRIFTNGEYKFKLNPLNPSELFSHIEFKIDNAEYKRYVDPIPLEEEGLYKLAYRGVDKLENLEELKSYSIRVDRTPPEVIVDLIGEEFKGEDGNIYYKPGVQLDVRGYDKSSGLNMIIVNIDRKGNLPYSEIDKTISGGGEHEIAVRGLDNVYNLSKKTRVSFWIDNKKPTASHKILPELKIINDKKFCKVDSTIRISAKDRESGLNKIEYSYDNAKWQDYGNPLTVPKIDEYKLYYRAIDNTGNVSDPVEFTCLVDYTPPRTNIKVSVK
;
A
#
# COMPACT_ATOMS: atom_id res chain seq x y z
N MET A 1 -12.64 54.12 -54.54
CA MET A 1 -12.51 53.85 -53.10
C MET A 1 -13.69 52.98 -52.66
N LYS A 2 -13.37 51.82 -52.08
CA LYS A 2 -14.18 50.72 -51.48
C LYS A 2 -15.67 50.51 -51.86
N LYS A 3 -15.91 49.28 -52.32
CA LYS A 3 -17.15 48.57 -52.69
C LYS A 3 -18.08 48.32 -51.48
N ILE A 4 -19.40 48.53 -51.66
CA ILE A 4 -20.52 47.54 -51.78
C ILE A 4 -20.97 46.83 -50.48
N ILE A 5 -22.16 47.26 -50.04
CA ILE A 5 -23.34 46.60 -49.42
C ILE A 5 -23.28 45.06 -49.26
N PHE A 6 -23.68 44.54 -48.08
CA PHE A 6 -24.79 43.57 -47.93
C PHE A 6 -25.21 43.39 -46.45
N LEU A 7 -26.52 43.37 -46.24
CA LEU A 7 -27.28 43.06 -45.02
C LEU A 7 -27.41 41.53 -44.88
N LEU A 8 -27.33 40.94 -43.68
CA LEU A 8 -28.29 39.94 -43.14
C LEU A 8 -27.77 39.23 -41.84
N ILE A 9 -28.62 39.28 -40.81
CA ILE A 9 -29.10 38.21 -39.92
C ILE A 9 -28.08 37.36 -39.12
N SER A 10 -28.19 37.53 -37.79
CA SER A 10 -28.17 36.57 -36.68
C SER A 10 -27.27 35.34 -36.74
N ILE A 11 -26.41 35.18 -35.73
CA ILE A 11 -26.25 33.95 -34.93
C ILE A 11 -25.61 34.34 -33.59
N ILE A 12 -26.34 34.04 -32.50
CA ILE A 12 -25.84 33.98 -31.14
C ILE A 12 -24.76 32.88 -31.10
N THR A 13 -23.51 33.25 -30.87
CA THR A 13 -22.48 32.28 -30.48
C THR A 13 -22.18 32.48 -29.00
N ILE A 14 -22.75 31.56 -28.21
CA ILE A 14 -22.37 31.29 -26.84
C ILE A 14 -20.88 30.94 -26.87
N SER A 15 -20.03 31.81 -26.33
CA SER A 15 -18.65 31.46 -26.02
C SER A 15 -18.69 30.50 -24.83
N LEU A 16 -18.73 29.21 -25.14
CA LEU A 16 -18.40 28.15 -24.19
C LEU A 16 -16.90 28.31 -23.90
N TYR A 17 -16.60 28.96 -22.78
CA TYR A 17 -15.32 28.80 -22.11
C TYR A 17 -15.24 27.33 -21.67
N THR A 18 -14.60 26.50 -22.49
CA THR A 18 -14.16 25.18 -22.07
C THR A 18 -13.06 25.39 -21.04
N GLN A 19 -13.41 25.27 -19.77
CA GLN A 19 -12.42 25.05 -18.72
C GLN A 19 -11.66 23.78 -19.08
N ASP A 20 -10.34 23.92 -19.23
CA ASP A 20 -9.40 22.80 -19.15
C ASP A 20 -9.67 22.06 -17.84
N THR A 21 -10.38 20.95 -17.93
CA THR A 21 -10.55 20.02 -16.82
C THR A 21 -9.25 19.25 -16.69
N LYS A 22 -8.33 19.85 -15.95
CA LYS A 22 -7.22 19.13 -15.34
C LYS A 22 -7.84 18.08 -14.42
N VAL A 23 -7.84 16.82 -14.85
CA VAL A 23 -8.24 15.67 -14.04
C VAL A 23 -7.28 15.64 -12.85
N ILE A 24 -7.74 16.10 -11.69
CA ILE A 24 -7.03 15.97 -10.42
C ILE A 24 -7.61 14.72 -9.74
N ASP A 25 -6.80 13.68 -9.76
CA ASP A 25 -7.01 12.37 -9.16
C ASP A 25 -7.21 12.50 -7.64
N SER A 26 -8.31 11.94 -7.15
CA SER A 26 -8.77 12.03 -5.75
C SER A 26 -8.20 10.95 -4.83
N SER A 27 -7.15 10.23 -5.26
CA SER A 27 -6.56 9.13 -4.50
C SER A 27 -5.36 9.50 -3.60
N LEU A 28 -5.10 10.79 -3.37
CA LEU A 28 -4.02 11.25 -2.50
C LEU A 28 -4.53 12.31 -1.53
N VAL A 29 -4.59 11.97 -0.25
CA VAL A 29 -4.62 13.01 0.80
C VAL A 29 -3.47 12.74 1.74
N ASP A 30 -2.47 13.61 1.65
CA ASP A 30 -1.52 13.76 2.74
C ASP A 30 -2.25 14.43 3.92
N LEU A 31 -2.20 13.84 5.10
CA LEU A 31 -2.96 14.33 6.27
C LEU A 31 -2.50 15.72 6.74
N ASP A 32 -1.38 16.20 6.20
CA ASP A 32 -0.79 17.50 6.51
C ASP A 32 -1.13 18.60 5.48
N GLU A 33 -1.89 18.31 4.41
CA GLU A 33 -2.21 19.26 3.32
C GLU A 33 -3.72 19.43 3.03
N LEU A 34 -4.57 19.64 4.04
CA LEU A 34 -5.98 19.99 3.80
C LEU A 34 -6.15 21.49 3.52
N LYS A 35 -6.38 21.88 2.26
CA LYS A 35 -6.94 23.22 1.93
C LYS A 35 -8.48 23.20 1.94
N PRO A 36 -9.16 24.24 2.47
CA PRO A 36 -10.62 24.24 2.67
C PRO A 36 -11.51 24.25 1.40
N GLU A 37 -10.96 24.34 0.18
CA GLU A 37 -11.73 24.64 -1.03
C GLU A 37 -11.81 23.48 -2.05
N GLU A 38 -11.24 22.31 -1.78
CA GLU A 38 -11.12 21.21 -2.77
C GLU A 38 -12.00 19.99 -2.46
N ILE A 39 -13.22 20.23 -1.94
CA ILE A 39 -14.20 19.19 -1.61
C ILE A 39 -15.25 19.11 -2.72
N LYS A 40 -15.04 18.22 -3.70
CA LYS A 40 -16.09 17.50 -4.45
C LYS A 40 -15.47 16.57 -5.50
N VAL A 41 -15.82 15.29 -5.43
CA VAL A 41 -15.85 14.40 -6.61
C VAL A 41 -17.29 13.92 -6.76
N GLY A 42 -17.86 14.10 -7.94
CA GLY A 42 -19.28 13.94 -8.20
C GLY A 42 -19.76 12.48 -8.16
N LYS A 43 -20.99 12.29 -7.68
CA LYS A 43 -21.92 11.37 -8.30
C LYS A 43 -22.87 12.19 -9.17
N SER A 44 -23.03 11.80 -10.43
CA SER A 44 -24.16 12.19 -11.25
C SER A 44 -25.46 11.90 -10.50
N GLU A 45 -26.44 12.79 -10.71
CA GLU A 45 -27.76 12.83 -10.08
C GLU A 45 -28.42 11.46 -9.90
N GLY A 46 -28.88 11.18 -8.68
CA GLY A 46 -29.80 10.08 -8.40
C GLY A 46 -29.59 9.39 -7.04
N SER A 47 -30.41 9.79 -6.07
CA SER A 47 -30.79 9.10 -4.82
C SER A 47 -29.73 8.77 -3.75
N ASN A 48 -29.83 9.55 -2.67
CA ASN A 48 -29.74 9.26 -1.23
C ASN A 48 -29.31 7.86 -0.71
N GLU A 49 -28.62 7.97 0.43
CA GLU A 49 -28.23 6.98 1.45
C GLU A 49 -26.84 6.34 1.26
N ASP A 50 -26.03 6.49 2.32
CA ASP A 50 -24.68 5.97 2.54
C ASP A 50 -23.51 6.57 1.76
N MET A 51 -22.87 7.55 2.41
CA MET A 51 -21.43 7.79 2.26
C MET A 51 -20.70 6.51 2.70
N ASP A 52 -19.80 5.96 1.87
CA ASP A 52 -19.11 4.69 2.13
C ASP A 52 -18.45 4.70 3.52
N ALA A 53 -18.51 3.61 4.29
CA ALA A 53 -18.04 3.57 5.67
C ALA A 53 -16.57 4.02 5.81
N LYS A 54 -15.76 3.78 4.77
CA LYS A 54 -14.36 4.23 4.66
C LYS A 54 -14.24 5.74 4.52
N GLU A 55 -15.10 6.34 3.70
CA GLU A 55 -15.16 7.79 3.51
C GLU A 55 -15.61 8.49 4.80
N GLN A 56 -16.59 7.91 5.52
CA GLN A 56 -16.98 8.36 6.85
C GLN A 56 -15.84 8.29 7.85
N PHE A 57 -15.07 7.19 7.85
CA PHE A 57 -13.90 7.05 8.72
C PHE A 57 -12.85 8.12 8.43
N HIS A 58 -12.50 8.33 7.15
CA HIS A 58 -11.53 9.35 6.75
C HIS A 58 -11.95 10.76 7.20
N GLU A 59 -13.19 11.16 6.95
CA GLU A 59 -13.66 12.50 7.31
C GLU A 59 -13.72 12.69 8.83
N LYS A 60 -14.13 11.66 9.58
CA LYS A 60 -14.05 11.68 11.06
C LYS A 60 -12.62 11.82 11.55
N LEU A 61 -11.68 11.03 11.00
CA LEU A 61 -10.27 11.10 11.37
C LEU A 61 -9.68 12.49 11.10
N LYS A 62 -9.94 13.07 9.92
CA LYS A 62 -9.51 14.43 9.58
C LYS A 62 -10.08 15.47 10.54
N ALA A 63 -11.39 15.38 10.84
CA ALA A 63 -12.04 16.30 11.76
C ALA A 63 -11.43 16.21 13.17
N VAL A 64 -11.15 14.99 13.64
CA VAL A 64 -10.50 14.73 14.92
C VAL A 64 -9.09 15.34 14.95
N LEU A 65 -8.27 15.09 13.94
CA LEU A 65 -6.92 15.63 13.85
C LEU A 65 -6.92 17.16 13.79
N ARG A 66 -7.81 17.77 12.99
CA ARG A 66 -7.95 19.23 12.92
C ARG A 66 -8.35 19.83 14.27
N LYS A 67 -9.29 19.21 14.97
CA LYS A 67 -9.75 19.66 16.30
C LYS A 67 -8.65 19.52 17.35
N SER A 68 -7.87 18.43 17.30
CA SER A 68 -6.78 18.19 18.26
C SER A 68 -5.74 19.32 18.26
N ARG A 69 -5.46 19.91 17.10
CA ARG A 69 -4.51 21.02 16.92
C ARG A 69 -5.04 22.37 17.40
N SER A 70 -6.35 22.55 17.54
CA SER A 70 -6.95 23.86 17.87
C SER A 70 -7.54 23.95 19.28
N THR A 71 -8.11 22.86 19.80
CA THR A 71 -8.73 22.84 21.14
C THR A 71 -8.00 21.93 22.12
N GLY A 72 -6.96 21.22 21.66
CA GLY A 72 -6.31 20.17 22.41
C GLY A 72 -7.18 18.95 22.65
N VAL A 73 -6.53 17.91 23.16
CA VAL A 73 -7.14 16.62 23.48
C VAL A 73 -6.90 16.32 24.95
N ILE A 74 -7.90 15.76 25.62
CA ILE A 74 -7.73 15.11 26.92
C ILE A 74 -8.13 13.66 26.78
N PHE A 75 -7.26 12.79 27.26
CA PHE A 75 -7.53 11.38 27.47
C PHE A 75 -7.41 11.05 28.95
N LYS A 76 -8.31 10.20 29.45
CA LYS A 76 -8.24 9.66 30.80
C LYS A 76 -8.14 8.15 30.72
N ASP A 77 -7.12 7.60 31.35
CA ASP A 77 -6.98 6.15 31.41
C ASP A 77 -7.89 5.51 32.48
N LYS A 78 -7.83 4.19 32.59
CA LYS A 78 -8.62 3.41 33.56
C LYS A 78 -8.29 3.74 35.03
N SER A 79 -7.14 4.37 35.29
CA SER A 79 -6.72 4.83 36.61
C SER A 79 -7.03 6.31 36.84
N ASN A 80 -7.82 6.93 35.96
CA ASN A 80 -8.19 8.35 35.98
C ASN A 80 -6.98 9.31 35.88
N ARG A 81 -5.83 8.85 35.35
CA ARG A 81 -4.70 9.71 35.02
C ARG A 81 -5.03 10.50 33.77
N ILE A 82 -4.64 11.78 33.75
CA ILE A 82 -4.97 12.70 32.67
C ILE A 82 -3.78 12.79 31.71
N PHE A 83 -4.05 12.66 30.41
CA PHE A 83 -3.10 12.85 29.32
C PHE A 83 -3.62 13.95 28.40
N THR A 84 -2.72 14.74 27.82
CA THR A 84 -3.07 15.77 26.83
C THR A 84 -1.95 15.97 25.81
N ASN A 85 -2.28 16.47 24.61
CA ASN A 85 -1.30 16.82 23.57
C ASN A 85 -0.61 18.18 23.78
N GLY A 86 -0.85 18.83 24.92
CA GLY A 86 -0.26 20.12 25.29
C GLY A 86 -0.97 21.34 24.69
N GLU A 87 -1.92 21.14 23.78
CA GLU A 87 -2.74 22.22 23.21
C GLU A 87 -3.96 22.54 24.10
N TYR A 88 -4.27 21.68 25.09
CA TYR A 88 -5.41 21.87 25.98
C TYR A 88 -5.08 22.85 27.12
N LYS A 89 -6.00 23.77 27.40
CA LYS A 89 -5.89 24.73 28.51
C LYS A 89 -6.85 24.39 29.64
N PHE A 90 -6.32 24.22 30.85
CA PHE A 90 -7.08 23.79 32.02
C PHE A 90 -7.85 24.95 32.65
N LYS A 91 -9.16 24.78 32.78
CA LYS A 91 -10.04 25.77 33.43
C LYS A 91 -10.40 25.30 34.83
N LEU A 92 -10.23 26.20 35.81
CA LEU A 92 -10.68 25.99 37.18
C LEU A 92 -11.94 26.81 37.41
N ASN A 93 -13.00 26.16 37.87
CA ASN A 93 -14.27 26.81 38.18
C ASN A 93 -14.59 26.61 39.66
N PRO A 94 -15.03 27.66 40.38
CA PRO A 94 -15.52 27.49 41.73
C PRO A 94 -16.80 26.64 41.71
N LEU A 95 -16.89 25.66 42.61
CA LEU A 95 -18.08 24.83 42.76
C LEU A 95 -18.99 25.46 43.82
N ASN A 96 -20.18 25.92 43.42
CA ASN A 96 -21.17 26.55 44.32
C ASN A 96 -20.57 27.62 45.26
N PRO A 97 -19.97 28.69 44.72
CA PRO A 97 -19.34 29.71 45.55
C PRO A 97 -20.36 30.40 46.46
N SER A 98 -20.04 30.51 47.75
CA SER A 98 -20.78 31.37 48.67
C SER A 98 -20.47 32.85 48.40
N GLU A 99 -21.21 33.78 48.99
CA GLU A 99 -20.92 35.22 48.91
C GLU A 99 -19.54 35.60 49.50
N LEU A 100 -18.95 34.70 50.29
CA LEU A 100 -17.62 34.85 50.86
C LEU A 100 -16.51 34.32 49.95
N PHE A 101 -16.80 33.64 48.84
CA PHE A 101 -15.76 33.22 47.89
C PHE A 101 -14.97 34.44 47.37
N SER A 102 -13.64 34.34 47.34
CA SER A 102 -12.73 35.39 46.88
C SER A 102 -12.07 35.01 45.54
N HIS A 103 -11.27 33.95 45.53
CA HIS A 103 -10.57 33.50 44.33
C HIS A 103 -10.13 32.03 44.44
N ILE A 104 -9.64 31.48 43.33
CA ILE A 104 -8.88 30.22 43.32
C ILE A 104 -7.41 30.58 43.20
N GLU A 105 -6.56 29.88 43.94
CA GLU A 105 -5.12 29.86 43.69
C GLU A 105 -4.66 28.47 43.28
N PHE A 106 -3.61 28.41 42.47
CA PHE A 106 -3.04 27.18 41.95
C PHE A 106 -1.52 27.25 41.91
N LYS A 107 -0.88 26.09 41.86
CA LYS A 107 0.54 25.96 41.52
C LYS A 107 0.75 24.74 40.64
N ILE A 108 1.82 24.78 39.87
CA ILE A 108 2.30 23.67 39.05
C ILE A 108 3.57 23.15 39.70
N ASP A 109 3.60 21.85 39.98
CA ASP A 109 4.71 21.18 40.64
C ASP A 109 5.11 21.86 41.95
N ASN A 110 6.37 22.31 42.04
CA ASN A 110 6.94 22.95 43.21
C ASN A 110 6.97 24.48 43.09
N ALA A 111 6.26 25.06 42.12
CA ALA A 111 6.16 26.50 41.99
C ALA A 111 5.38 27.14 43.15
N GLU A 112 5.53 28.46 43.29
CA GLU A 112 4.72 29.26 44.20
C GLU A 112 3.26 29.33 43.74
N TYR A 113 2.36 29.51 44.70
CA TYR A 113 0.93 29.70 44.43
C TYR A 113 0.70 31.01 43.67
N LYS A 114 -0.18 30.93 42.67
CA LYS A 114 -0.63 32.05 41.84
C LYS A 114 -2.14 32.09 41.85
N ARG A 115 -2.71 33.29 41.84
CA ARG A 115 -4.15 33.49 41.64
C ARG A 115 -4.53 33.01 40.24
N TYR A 116 -5.57 32.19 40.15
CA TYR A 116 -6.17 31.77 38.90
C TYR A 116 -6.97 32.92 38.29
N VAL A 117 -6.57 33.34 37.10
CA VAL A 117 -7.20 34.43 36.33
C VAL A 117 -7.58 33.98 34.92
N ASP A 118 -6.77 33.11 34.34
CA ASP A 118 -6.93 32.59 32.97
C ASP A 118 -6.69 31.08 32.91
N PRO A 119 -7.20 30.41 31.87
CA PRO A 119 -6.94 28.98 31.65
C PRO A 119 -5.44 28.67 31.62
N ILE A 120 -5.05 27.60 32.30
CA ILE A 120 -3.66 27.21 32.53
C ILE A 120 -3.15 26.38 31.34
N PRO A 121 -2.16 26.88 30.57
CA PRO A 121 -1.51 26.08 29.53
C PRO A 121 -0.46 25.14 30.13
N LEU A 122 -0.35 23.92 29.58
CA LEU A 122 0.74 22.98 29.85
C LEU A 122 1.28 22.52 28.50
N GLU A 123 2.23 23.26 27.94
CA GLU A 123 2.63 23.15 26.52
C GLU A 123 3.84 22.24 26.31
N GLU A 124 4.67 22.04 27.32
CA GLU A 124 5.87 21.22 27.22
C GLU A 124 5.59 19.76 27.60
N GLU A 125 6.29 18.83 26.97
CA GLU A 125 6.17 17.40 27.28
C GLU A 125 6.65 17.11 28.71
N GLY A 126 5.86 16.37 29.48
CA GLY A 126 6.21 16.08 30.87
C GLY A 126 5.06 15.63 31.75
N LEU A 127 5.39 15.28 32.99
CA LEU A 127 4.41 15.00 34.03
C LEU A 127 4.32 16.20 34.97
N TYR A 128 3.12 16.76 35.07
CA TYR A 128 2.82 17.92 35.91
C TYR A 128 1.89 17.54 37.06
N LYS A 129 2.11 18.16 38.22
CA LYS A 129 1.17 18.16 39.33
C LYS A 129 0.51 19.54 39.43
N LEU A 130 -0.74 19.64 38.97
CA LEU A 130 -1.54 20.84 39.15
C LEU A 130 -2.25 20.76 40.51
N ALA A 131 -1.86 21.61 41.45
CA ALA A 131 -2.50 21.72 42.75
C ALA A 131 -3.28 23.03 42.85
N TYR A 132 -4.48 23.01 43.43
CA TYR A 132 -5.34 24.18 43.51
C TYR A 132 -6.24 24.13 44.75
N ARG A 133 -6.67 25.31 45.21
CA ARG A 133 -7.62 25.50 46.31
C ARG A 133 -8.36 26.84 46.19
N GLY A 134 -9.59 26.88 46.67
CA GLY A 134 -10.34 28.12 46.87
C GLY A 134 -9.87 28.91 48.09
N VAL A 135 -9.99 30.23 48.01
CA VAL A 135 -9.74 31.18 49.10
C VAL A 135 -11.00 32.02 49.27
N ASP A 136 -11.45 32.20 50.51
CA ASP A 136 -12.56 33.09 50.84
C ASP A 136 -12.10 34.52 51.20
N LYS A 137 -13.04 35.44 51.43
CA LYS A 137 -12.77 36.84 51.78
C LYS A 137 -12.19 37.04 53.19
N LEU A 138 -12.20 36.00 54.02
CA LEU A 138 -11.61 35.97 55.36
C LEU A 138 -10.28 35.20 55.38
N GLU A 139 -9.72 34.89 54.20
CA GLU A 139 -8.47 34.15 54.01
C GLU A 139 -8.50 32.68 54.45
N ASN A 140 -9.69 32.09 54.63
CA ASN A 140 -9.80 30.65 54.83
C ASN A 140 -9.49 29.90 53.53
N LEU A 141 -8.81 28.77 53.66
CA LEU A 141 -8.32 27.96 52.55
C LEU A 141 -9.13 26.67 52.43
N GLU A 142 -9.55 26.34 51.20
CA GLU A 142 -10.08 25.03 50.87
C GLU A 142 -9.03 23.92 51.07
N GLU A 143 -9.48 22.70 51.36
CA GLU A 143 -8.63 21.51 51.30
C GLU A 143 -7.90 21.41 49.93
N LEU A 144 -6.60 21.13 49.98
CA LEU A 144 -5.76 21.11 48.79
C LEU A 144 -6.16 19.97 47.86
N LYS A 145 -6.57 20.31 46.64
CA LYS A 145 -6.81 19.35 45.56
C LYS A 145 -5.64 19.31 44.60
N SER A 146 -5.39 18.16 43.99
CA SER A 146 -4.36 18.05 42.96
C SER A 146 -4.69 17.01 41.89
N TYR A 147 -4.24 17.30 40.66
CA TYR A 147 -4.25 16.38 39.53
C TYR A 147 -2.82 16.10 39.06
N SER A 148 -2.56 14.86 38.66
CA SER A 148 -1.36 14.50 37.88
C SER A 148 -1.74 14.47 36.40
N ILE A 149 -1.07 15.29 35.60
CA ILE A 149 -1.35 15.51 34.18
C ILE A 149 -0.08 15.20 33.39
N ARG A 150 -0.16 14.25 32.45
CA ARG A 150 0.90 13.98 31.48
C ARG A 150 0.63 14.79 30.22
N VAL A 151 1.53 15.68 29.85
CA VAL A 151 1.58 16.24 28.50
C VAL A 151 2.39 15.28 27.64
N ASP A 152 1.80 14.83 26.55
CA ASP A 152 2.35 13.88 25.62
C ASP A 152 2.30 14.47 24.22
N ARG A 153 3.47 14.81 23.68
CA ARG A 153 3.62 15.43 22.35
C ARG A 153 4.39 14.52 21.39
N THR A 154 4.78 13.35 21.87
CA THR A 154 5.58 12.40 21.12
C THR A 154 4.65 11.44 20.39
N PRO A 155 4.67 11.39 19.05
CA PRO A 155 3.87 10.42 18.31
C PRO A 155 4.30 8.97 18.55
N PRO A 156 3.41 7.99 18.33
CA PRO A 156 3.75 6.59 18.43
C PRO A 156 4.76 6.16 17.35
N GLU A 157 5.47 5.07 17.61
CA GLU A 157 6.30 4.37 16.63
C GLU A 157 5.50 3.22 16.00
N VAL A 158 5.77 2.94 14.72
CA VAL A 158 5.19 1.79 13.99
C VAL A 158 6.28 0.98 13.31
N ILE A 159 6.12 -0.34 13.33
CA ILE A 159 7.01 -1.33 12.72
C ILE A 159 6.15 -2.11 11.72
N VAL A 160 6.68 -2.28 10.51
CA VAL A 160 6.00 -2.97 9.39
C VAL A 160 6.89 -4.12 8.95
N ASP A 161 6.36 -5.33 9.04
CA ASP A 161 7.03 -6.55 8.62
C ASP A 161 6.20 -7.24 7.52
N LEU A 162 6.88 -7.69 6.46
CA LEU A 162 6.31 -8.53 5.42
C LEU A 162 6.74 -9.97 5.68
N ILE A 163 5.77 -10.88 5.78
CA ILE A 163 6.04 -12.29 6.00
C ILE A 163 5.75 -13.04 4.69
N GLY A 164 6.82 -13.54 4.08
CA GLY A 164 6.80 -14.30 2.85
C GLY A 164 8.21 -14.76 2.47
N GLU A 165 8.30 -15.63 1.48
CA GLU A 165 9.59 -16.03 0.90
C GLU A 165 10.03 -14.96 -0.11
N GLU A 166 11.25 -14.44 0.08
CA GLU A 166 11.84 -13.39 -0.74
C GLU A 166 12.71 -13.95 -1.85
N PHE A 167 12.55 -13.40 -3.05
CA PHE A 167 13.33 -13.73 -4.24
C PHE A 167 13.91 -12.45 -4.82
N LYS A 168 15.23 -12.40 -4.98
CA LYS A 168 15.87 -11.26 -5.62
C LYS A 168 15.80 -11.40 -7.14
N GLY A 169 15.08 -10.49 -7.79
CA GLY A 169 15.00 -10.42 -9.24
C GLY A 169 16.31 -9.95 -9.87
N GLU A 170 16.46 -10.18 -11.18
CA GLU A 170 17.62 -9.74 -11.96
C GLU A 170 17.74 -8.21 -12.01
N ASP A 171 16.62 -7.51 -11.86
CA ASP A 171 16.52 -6.05 -11.78
C ASP A 171 16.91 -5.48 -10.39
N GLY A 172 17.18 -6.35 -9.42
CA GLY A 172 17.54 -6.00 -8.05
C GLY A 172 16.34 -5.82 -7.11
N ASN A 173 15.10 -5.93 -7.59
CA ASN A 173 13.90 -5.86 -6.77
C ASN A 173 13.69 -7.14 -5.95
N ILE A 174 12.93 -7.01 -4.86
CA ILE A 174 12.50 -8.15 -4.04
C ILE A 174 11.09 -8.57 -4.48
N TYR A 175 10.99 -9.81 -4.94
CA TYR A 175 9.78 -10.48 -5.34
C TYR A 175 9.32 -11.47 -4.27
N TYR A 176 8.01 -11.61 -4.14
CA TYR A 176 7.36 -12.59 -3.29
C TYR A 176 6.42 -13.45 -4.11
N LYS A 177 6.11 -14.63 -3.58
CA LYS A 177 4.95 -15.43 -4.03
C LYS A 177 3.65 -14.76 -3.59
N PRO A 178 2.53 -15.02 -4.30
CA PRO A 178 1.20 -14.62 -3.83
C PRO A 178 0.93 -15.12 -2.40
N GLY A 179 0.38 -14.26 -1.55
CA GLY A 179 0.01 -14.61 -0.17
C GLY A 179 0.89 -13.98 0.92
N VAL A 180 1.61 -12.90 0.62
CA VAL A 180 2.41 -12.14 1.58
C VAL A 180 1.53 -11.68 2.75
N GLN A 181 1.95 -11.94 3.99
CA GLN A 181 1.24 -11.47 5.18
C GLN A 181 1.84 -10.16 5.68
N LEU A 182 0.98 -9.18 5.95
CA LEU A 182 1.34 -7.90 6.54
C LEU A 182 1.19 -7.94 8.07
N ASP A 183 2.32 -7.90 8.77
CA ASP A 183 2.36 -7.71 10.23
C ASP A 183 2.74 -6.27 10.57
N VAL A 184 1.90 -5.59 11.35
CA VAL A 184 2.13 -4.21 11.76
C VAL A 184 1.96 -4.08 13.26
N ARG A 185 3.00 -3.55 13.90
CA ARG A 185 3.03 -3.32 15.34
C ARG A 185 3.20 -1.84 15.60
N GLY A 186 2.52 -1.33 16.62
CA GLY A 186 2.61 0.06 17.05
C GLY A 186 2.90 0.11 18.54
N TYR A 187 3.65 1.12 18.96
CA TYR A 187 3.96 1.34 20.36
C TYR A 187 3.99 2.82 20.69
N ASP A 188 3.39 3.16 21.82
CA ASP A 188 3.50 4.49 22.42
C ASP A 188 3.86 4.36 23.90
N LYS A 189 4.85 5.13 24.35
CA LYS A 189 5.36 5.07 25.73
C LYS A 189 4.53 5.88 26.70
N SER A 190 3.71 6.81 26.21
CA SER A 190 3.14 7.87 27.02
C SER A 190 1.63 7.73 27.18
N SER A 191 0.81 8.27 26.28
CA SER A 191 -0.65 8.17 26.32
C SER A 191 -1.18 6.81 25.83
N GLY A 192 -0.34 5.99 25.22
CA GLY A 192 -0.68 4.69 24.67
C GLY A 192 -1.20 4.77 23.24
N LEU A 193 -1.02 3.69 22.49
CA LEU A 193 -1.47 3.60 21.10
C LEU A 193 -3.00 3.54 21.03
N ASN A 194 -3.59 4.36 20.17
CA ASN A 194 -5.02 4.37 19.89
C ASN A 194 -5.35 3.50 18.67
N MET A 195 -4.70 3.75 17.54
CA MET A 195 -4.93 3.00 16.31
C MET A 195 -3.70 2.99 15.39
N ILE A 196 -3.68 1.99 14.51
CA ILE A 196 -2.77 1.92 13.38
C ILE A 196 -3.61 2.10 12.12
N ILE A 197 -3.19 3.00 11.26
CA ILE A 197 -3.83 3.35 10.00
C ILE A 197 -2.94 2.84 8.87
N VAL A 198 -3.51 2.04 7.98
CA VAL A 198 -2.80 1.39 6.88
C VAL A 198 -3.46 1.74 5.56
N ASN A 199 -2.63 1.98 4.55
CA ASN A 199 -3.03 2.14 3.17
C ASN A 199 -2.25 1.16 2.31
N ILE A 200 -2.96 0.28 1.61
CA ILE A 200 -2.40 -0.70 0.68
C ILE A 200 -2.80 -0.28 -0.73
N ASP A 201 -1.82 -0.07 -1.60
CA ASP A 201 -2.01 0.26 -3.02
C ASP A 201 -2.98 1.41 -3.28
N ARG A 202 -2.94 2.45 -2.43
CA ARG A 202 -3.78 3.65 -2.55
C ARG A 202 -5.29 3.39 -2.42
N LYS A 203 -5.69 2.27 -1.81
CA LYS A 203 -7.11 1.90 -1.61
C LYS A 203 -7.78 2.54 -0.40
N GLY A 204 -7.11 3.50 0.25
CA GLY A 204 -7.62 4.28 1.39
C GLY A 204 -6.87 4.01 2.69
N ASN A 205 -7.03 4.92 3.64
CA ASN A 205 -6.43 4.87 4.98
C ASN A 205 -7.40 4.21 5.97
N LEU A 206 -7.22 2.91 6.22
CA LEU A 206 -8.13 2.13 7.05
C LEU A 206 -7.48 1.71 8.37
N PRO A 207 -8.25 1.46 9.44
CA PRO A 207 -7.73 0.81 10.62
C PRO A 207 -7.07 -0.53 10.27
N TYR A 208 -5.93 -0.85 10.88
CA TYR A 208 -5.21 -2.11 10.64
C TYR A 208 -6.07 -3.36 10.92
N SER A 209 -7.07 -3.25 11.81
CA SER A 209 -8.03 -4.31 12.10
C SER A 209 -9.07 -4.54 11.00
N GLU A 210 -9.22 -3.60 10.06
CA GLU A 210 -10.26 -3.61 9.02
C GLU A 210 -9.71 -3.91 7.62
N ILE A 211 -8.40 -4.10 7.47
CA ILE A 211 -7.77 -4.45 6.20
C ILE A 211 -7.61 -5.96 6.03
N ASP A 212 -7.56 -6.41 4.78
CA ASP A 212 -6.99 -7.72 4.46
C ASP A 212 -5.47 -7.65 4.64
N LYS A 213 -4.93 -8.59 5.41
CA LYS A 213 -3.49 -8.68 5.72
C LYS A 213 -2.76 -9.61 4.76
N THR A 214 -3.49 -10.33 3.90
CA THR A 214 -2.92 -11.20 2.86
C THR A 214 -2.91 -10.46 1.53
N ILE A 215 -1.74 -10.35 0.92
CA ILE A 215 -1.58 -9.68 -0.38
C ILE A 215 -1.15 -10.72 -1.41
N SER A 216 -1.97 -10.90 -2.44
CA SER A 216 -1.80 -11.94 -3.47
C SER A 216 -1.90 -11.43 -4.90
N GLY A 217 -2.21 -10.14 -5.09
CA GLY A 217 -2.19 -9.51 -6.41
C GLY A 217 -0.77 -9.56 -6.98
N GLY A 218 -0.63 -9.69 -8.30
CA GLY A 218 0.69 -9.62 -8.94
C GLY A 218 1.06 -8.19 -9.27
N GLY A 219 2.37 -7.91 -9.35
CA GLY A 219 2.94 -6.61 -9.65
C GLY A 219 3.51 -5.89 -8.43
N GLU A 220 3.70 -4.58 -8.58
CA GLU A 220 4.22 -3.71 -7.53
C GLU A 220 3.14 -3.39 -6.51
N HIS A 221 3.53 -3.43 -5.24
CA HIS A 221 2.71 -3.06 -4.10
C HIS A 221 3.39 -1.98 -3.27
N GLU A 222 2.60 -1.06 -2.73
CA GLU A 222 3.04 -0.05 -1.76
C GLU A 222 2.13 -0.07 -0.54
N ILE A 223 2.74 -0.16 0.64
CA ILE A 223 2.07 -0.08 1.93
C ILE A 223 2.55 1.18 2.65
N ALA A 224 1.61 2.03 3.06
CA ALA A 224 1.87 3.17 3.92
C ALA A 224 1.17 3.00 5.28
N VAL A 225 1.92 3.19 6.37
CA VAL A 225 1.44 3.00 7.74
C VAL A 225 1.69 4.24 8.59
N ARG A 226 0.71 4.59 9.44
CA ARG A 226 0.85 5.58 10.53
C ARG A 226 0.22 5.05 11.81
N GLY A 227 0.79 5.40 12.97
CA GLY A 227 0.18 5.19 14.28
C GLY A 227 -0.44 6.48 14.80
N LEU A 228 -1.54 6.36 15.55
CA LEU A 228 -2.20 7.43 16.28
C LEU A 228 -2.24 7.02 17.76
N ASP A 229 -1.86 7.93 18.67
CA ASP A 229 -1.96 7.70 20.11
C ASP A 229 -3.30 8.20 20.69
N ASN A 230 -3.49 8.06 22.00
CA ASN A 230 -4.75 8.44 22.67
C ASN A 230 -4.95 9.95 22.85
N VAL A 231 -3.93 10.77 22.63
CA VAL A 231 -4.04 12.24 22.59
C VAL A 231 -3.95 12.80 21.16
N TYR A 232 -4.03 11.91 20.17
CA TYR A 232 -4.05 12.17 18.73
C TYR A 232 -2.76 12.75 18.15
N ASN A 233 -1.60 12.44 18.73
CA ASN A 233 -0.34 12.59 18.01
C ASN A 233 -0.22 11.49 16.95
N LEU A 234 0.12 11.90 15.73
CA LEU A 234 0.17 11.02 14.56
C LEU A 234 1.62 10.79 14.15
N SER A 235 2.01 9.52 13.99
CA SER A 235 3.37 9.16 13.60
C SER A 235 3.75 9.70 12.23
N LYS A 236 5.06 9.69 11.94
CA LYS A 236 5.54 9.79 10.55
C LYS A 236 5.00 8.61 9.74
N LYS A 237 4.86 8.82 8.44
CA LYS A 237 4.42 7.80 7.48
C LYS A 237 5.58 6.84 7.21
N THR A 238 5.40 5.57 7.52
CA THR A 238 6.31 4.49 7.15
C THR A 238 5.83 3.90 5.83
N ARG A 239 6.72 3.74 4.85
CA ARG A 239 6.40 3.15 3.54
C ARG A 239 7.24 1.92 3.29
N VAL A 240 6.61 0.88 2.73
CA VAL A 240 7.26 -0.34 2.26
C VAL A 240 6.75 -0.64 0.86
N SER A 241 7.68 -0.91 -0.06
CA SER A 241 7.37 -1.31 -1.44
C SER A 241 7.95 -2.69 -1.71
N PHE A 242 7.20 -3.52 -2.42
CA PHE A 242 7.60 -4.88 -2.77
C PHE A 242 6.87 -5.35 -4.03
N TRP A 243 7.34 -6.44 -4.62
CA TRP A 243 6.72 -7.04 -5.80
C TRP A 243 6.17 -8.42 -5.49
N ILE A 244 5.05 -8.78 -6.11
CA ILE A 244 4.56 -10.15 -6.14
C ILE A 244 4.60 -10.63 -7.59
N ASP A 245 5.31 -11.73 -7.84
CA ASP A 245 5.28 -12.39 -9.14
C ASP A 245 4.27 -13.54 -9.11
N ASN A 246 3.24 -13.41 -9.93
CA ASN A 246 2.21 -14.42 -10.12
C ASN A 246 2.08 -14.86 -11.58
N LYS A 247 3.05 -14.49 -12.42
CA LYS A 247 3.00 -14.74 -13.85
C LYS A 247 3.90 -15.91 -14.19
N LYS A 248 3.35 -16.82 -14.97
CA LYS A 248 4.12 -17.96 -15.46
C LYS A 248 5.19 -17.50 -16.47
N PRO A 249 6.39 -18.09 -16.45
CA PRO A 249 7.37 -17.88 -17.49
C PRO A 249 6.89 -18.43 -18.84
N THR A 250 7.55 -18.03 -19.93
CA THR A 250 7.29 -18.56 -21.28
C THR A 250 8.48 -19.36 -21.78
N ALA A 251 8.23 -20.48 -22.47
CA ALA A 251 9.28 -21.34 -23.02
C ALA A 251 9.13 -21.50 -24.55
N SER A 252 10.25 -21.58 -25.26
CA SER A 252 10.32 -21.81 -26.70
C SER A 252 11.49 -22.73 -27.07
N HIS A 253 11.52 -23.24 -28.30
CA HIS A 253 12.61 -24.06 -28.78
C HIS A 253 13.06 -23.66 -30.19
N LYS A 254 14.29 -24.03 -30.54
CA LYS A 254 14.84 -23.94 -31.89
C LYS A 254 15.56 -25.24 -32.24
N ILE A 255 15.32 -25.75 -33.44
CA ILE A 255 15.95 -26.99 -33.95
C ILE A 255 16.97 -26.63 -35.02
N LEU A 256 18.17 -27.20 -34.92
CA LEU A 256 19.29 -26.93 -35.82
C LEU A 256 20.03 -28.22 -36.22
N PRO A 257 20.10 -28.60 -37.50
CA PRO A 257 19.42 -27.98 -38.66
C PRO A 257 17.90 -27.94 -38.52
N GLU A 258 17.25 -26.97 -39.16
CA GLU A 258 15.81 -26.77 -39.08
C GLU A 258 15.04 -28.01 -39.58
N LEU A 259 13.90 -28.28 -38.93
CA LEU A 259 13.00 -29.34 -39.34
C LEU A 259 12.43 -29.07 -40.73
N LYS A 260 12.07 -30.13 -41.45
CA LYS A 260 11.33 -30.03 -42.71
C LYS A 260 9.86 -30.35 -42.49
N ILE A 261 8.98 -29.62 -43.16
CA ILE A 261 7.56 -29.96 -43.22
C ILE A 261 7.29 -30.61 -44.58
N ILE A 262 6.84 -31.86 -44.58
CA ILE A 262 6.51 -32.63 -45.78
C ILE A 262 5.13 -33.23 -45.56
N ASN A 263 4.16 -32.90 -46.41
CA ASN A 263 2.77 -33.35 -46.30
C ASN A 263 2.19 -33.10 -44.89
N ASP A 264 2.34 -31.87 -44.39
CA ASP A 264 1.91 -31.41 -43.06
C ASP A 264 2.53 -32.14 -41.85
N LYS A 265 3.55 -32.99 -42.09
CA LYS A 265 4.30 -33.69 -41.03
C LYS A 265 5.66 -33.04 -40.81
N LYS A 266 6.06 -32.91 -39.55
CA LYS A 266 7.37 -32.37 -39.14
C LYS A 266 8.41 -33.49 -39.13
N PHE A 267 9.51 -33.30 -39.86
CA PHE A 267 10.63 -34.21 -39.96
C PHE A 267 11.90 -33.57 -39.39
N CYS A 268 12.52 -34.23 -38.42
CA CYS A 268 13.77 -33.83 -37.81
C CYS A 268 14.89 -34.72 -38.34
N LYS A 269 16.04 -34.12 -38.60
CA LYS A 269 17.24 -34.89 -38.91
C LYS A 269 17.80 -35.48 -37.63
N VAL A 270 18.32 -36.71 -37.68
CA VAL A 270 18.87 -37.40 -36.51
C VAL A 270 20.07 -36.66 -35.87
N ASP A 271 20.80 -35.86 -36.64
CA ASP A 271 21.91 -35.03 -36.16
C ASP A 271 21.49 -33.59 -35.80
N SER A 272 20.19 -33.29 -35.81
CA SER A 272 19.69 -32.00 -35.30
C SER A 272 19.82 -31.92 -33.78
N THR A 273 19.99 -30.68 -33.30
CA THR A 273 19.98 -30.32 -31.88
C THR A 273 18.77 -29.46 -31.56
N ILE A 274 18.19 -29.64 -30.37
CA ILE A 274 17.05 -28.89 -29.86
C ILE A 274 17.57 -27.95 -28.76
N ARG A 275 17.51 -26.65 -29.02
CA ARG A 275 17.81 -25.61 -28.02
C ARG A 275 16.51 -25.11 -27.43
N ILE A 276 16.37 -25.18 -26.11
CA ILE A 276 15.21 -24.64 -25.40
C ILE A 276 15.63 -23.31 -24.77
N SER A 277 14.73 -22.34 -24.80
CA SER A 277 14.93 -21.03 -24.20
C SER A 277 13.67 -20.65 -23.44
N ALA A 278 13.83 -19.91 -22.35
CA ALA A 278 12.70 -19.39 -21.59
C ALA A 278 12.92 -17.93 -21.23
N LYS A 279 11.82 -17.24 -20.95
CA LYS A 279 11.81 -15.85 -20.51
C LYS A 279 10.80 -15.70 -19.40
N ASP A 280 11.27 -15.12 -18.31
CA ASP A 280 10.45 -14.50 -17.28
C ASP A 280 10.81 -13.01 -17.21
N ARG A 281 9.82 -12.14 -17.00
CA ARG A 281 10.04 -10.68 -16.97
C ARG A 281 9.94 -10.08 -15.57
N GLU A 282 9.60 -10.88 -14.56
CA GLU A 282 9.40 -10.45 -13.19
C GLU A 282 10.50 -11.04 -12.31
N SER A 283 10.22 -12.11 -11.56
CA SER A 283 11.19 -12.67 -10.63
C SER A 283 12.43 -13.26 -11.31
N GLY A 284 12.38 -13.49 -12.62
CA GLY A 284 13.46 -14.06 -13.41
C GLY A 284 13.38 -15.59 -13.47
N LEU A 285 14.19 -16.18 -14.34
CA LEU A 285 14.13 -17.62 -14.59
C LEU A 285 14.94 -18.40 -13.55
N ASN A 286 14.33 -19.43 -12.97
CA ASN A 286 15.03 -20.38 -12.11
C ASN A 286 15.61 -21.53 -12.94
N LYS A 287 14.74 -22.28 -13.64
CA LYS A 287 15.17 -23.43 -14.45
C LYS A 287 14.21 -23.77 -15.58
N ILE A 288 14.69 -24.60 -16.50
CA ILE A 288 13.92 -25.23 -17.57
C ILE A 288 13.96 -26.73 -17.35
N GLU A 289 12.83 -27.41 -17.57
CA GLU A 289 12.74 -28.87 -17.52
C GLU A 289 12.22 -29.41 -18.85
N TYR A 290 12.61 -30.64 -19.19
CA TYR A 290 12.12 -31.36 -20.37
C TYR A 290 11.78 -32.82 -20.07
N SER A 291 10.98 -33.43 -20.93
CA SER A 291 10.60 -34.84 -20.87
C SER A 291 10.38 -35.39 -22.28
N TYR A 292 10.91 -36.57 -22.55
CA TYR A 292 10.61 -37.32 -23.77
C TYR A 292 9.47 -38.30 -23.51
N ASP A 293 8.46 -38.32 -24.38
CA ASP A 293 7.37 -39.29 -24.38
C ASP A 293 6.69 -39.48 -23.00
N ASN A 294 6.47 -38.38 -22.27
CA ASN A 294 5.91 -38.34 -20.91
C ASN A 294 6.73 -39.09 -19.85
N ALA A 295 8.03 -39.27 -20.07
CA ALA A 295 8.95 -39.72 -19.04
C ALA A 295 9.08 -38.70 -17.88
N LYS A 296 9.87 -39.05 -16.86
CA LYS A 296 10.19 -38.13 -15.76
C LYS A 296 10.85 -36.85 -16.29
N TRP A 297 10.41 -35.70 -15.79
CA TRP A 297 11.02 -34.39 -16.04
C TRP A 297 12.50 -34.37 -15.63
N GLN A 298 13.33 -33.79 -16.49
CA GLN A 298 14.77 -33.64 -16.32
C GLN A 298 15.15 -32.16 -16.49
N ASP A 299 16.13 -31.69 -15.72
CA ASP A 299 16.62 -30.32 -15.84
C ASP A 299 17.34 -30.13 -17.19
N TYR A 300 16.98 -29.06 -17.90
CA TYR A 300 17.59 -28.67 -19.15
C TYR A 300 18.82 -27.79 -18.89
N GLY A 301 20.01 -28.32 -19.14
CA GLY A 301 21.27 -27.56 -19.05
C GLY A 301 22.03 -27.44 -20.37
N ASN A 302 21.74 -28.28 -21.37
CA ASN A 302 22.46 -28.34 -22.63
C ASN A 302 21.51 -28.64 -23.79
N PRO A 303 21.85 -28.26 -25.05
CA PRO A 303 21.06 -28.63 -26.22
C PRO A 303 20.80 -30.14 -26.27
N LEU A 304 19.54 -30.51 -26.50
CA LEU A 304 19.14 -31.91 -26.59
C LEU A 304 19.44 -32.47 -27.98
N THR A 305 19.73 -33.77 -28.07
CA THR A 305 19.87 -34.48 -29.34
C THR A 305 18.53 -35.08 -29.77
N VAL A 306 18.29 -35.17 -31.09
CA VAL A 306 17.14 -35.90 -31.61
C VAL A 306 17.33 -37.41 -31.37
N PRO A 307 16.37 -38.11 -30.72
CA PRO A 307 16.46 -39.55 -30.53
C PRO A 307 16.38 -40.30 -31.86
N LYS A 308 17.06 -41.44 -31.97
CA LYS A 308 17.07 -42.28 -33.17
C LYS A 308 15.90 -43.27 -33.17
N ILE A 309 14.67 -42.75 -33.14
CA ILE A 309 13.40 -43.48 -33.17
C ILE A 309 12.45 -42.82 -34.17
N ASP A 310 11.51 -43.58 -34.73
CA ASP A 310 10.66 -43.13 -35.85
C ASP A 310 9.84 -41.86 -35.53
N GLU A 311 9.37 -41.73 -34.29
CA GLU A 311 8.62 -40.59 -33.78
C GLU A 311 8.96 -40.38 -32.31
N TYR A 312 9.09 -39.11 -31.89
CA TYR A 312 9.18 -38.75 -30.47
C TYR A 312 8.33 -37.52 -30.16
N LYS A 313 7.90 -37.45 -28.90
CA LYS A 313 7.31 -36.25 -28.29
C LYS A 313 8.27 -35.68 -27.27
N LEU A 314 8.51 -34.39 -27.36
CA LEU A 314 9.25 -33.61 -26.39
C LEU A 314 8.27 -32.66 -25.69
N TYR A 315 8.25 -32.74 -24.38
CA TYR A 315 7.62 -31.77 -23.50
C TYR A 315 8.70 -30.91 -22.87
N TYR A 316 8.47 -29.61 -22.76
CA TYR A 316 9.37 -28.73 -22.02
C TYR A 316 8.59 -27.62 -21.31
N ARG A 317 9.08 -27.19 -20.15
CA ARG A 317 8.49 -26.13 -19.34
C ARG A 317 9.56 -25.31 -18.63
N ALA A 318 9.19 -24.10 -18.21
CA ALA A 318 10.04 -23.21 -17.44
C ALA A 318 9.48 -23.01 -16.03
N ILE A 319 10.36 -22.73 -15.08
CA ILE A 319 10.05 -22.42 -13.69
C ILE A 319 10.79 -21.12 -13.36
N ASP A 320 10.08 -20.12 -12.84
CA ASP A 320 10.68 -18.85 -12.40
C ASP A 320 11.19 -18.92 -10.94
N ASN A 321 11.79 -17.83 -10.47
CA ASN A 321 12.36 -17.76 -9.12
C ASN A 321 11.28 -17.87 -8.03
N THR A 322 10.11 -17.28 -8.23
CA THR A 322 8.95 -17.48 -7.34
C THR A 322 8.25 -18.83 -7.49
N GLY A 323 8.74 -19.71 -8.36
CA GLY A 323 8.21 -21.06 -8.56
C GLY A 323 6.95 -21.14 -9.41
N ASN A 324 6.56 -20.10 -10.17
CA ASN A 324 5.50 -20.28 -11.16
C ASN A 324 6.01 -21.17 -12.30
N VAL A 325 5.16 -22.09 -12.75
CA VAL A 325 5.49 -23.09 -13.77
C VAL A 325 4.76 -22.77 -15.06
N SER A 326 5.48 -22.66 -16.18
CA SER A 326 4.88 -22.48 -17.50
C SER A 326 3.98 -23.66 -17.86
N ASP A 327 3.00 -23.40 -18.72
CA ASP A 327 2.31 -24.49 -19.38
C ASP A 327 3.33 -25.29 -20.21
N PRO A 328 3.33 -26.64 -20.14
CA PRO A 328 4.23 -27.45 -20.94
C PRO A 328 3.98 -27.22 -22.43
N VAL A 329 5.06 -26.97 -23.17
CA VAL A 329 5.00 -26.96 -24.63
C VAL A 329 5.24 -28.37 -25.14
N GLU A 330 4.35 -28.86 -25.98
CA GLU A 330 4.48 -30.14 -26.69
C GLU A 330 5.07 -29.92 -28.08
N PHE A 331 6.08 -30.72 -28.42
CA PHE A 331 6.70 -30.77 -29.72
C PHE A 331 6.84 -32.21 -30.20
N THR A 332 6.25 -32.54 -31.34
CA THR A 332 6.33 -33.87 -31.96
C THR A 332 7.12 -33.80 -33.26
N CYS A 333 7.99 -34.78 -33.49
CA CYS A 333 8.74 -34.90 -34.73
C CYS A 333 8.92 -36.35 -35.18
N LEU A 334 8.78 -36.58 -36.48
CA LEU A 334 9.23 -37.81 -37.13
C LEU A 334 10.73 -37.71 -37.41
N VAL A 335 11.45 -38.82 -37.30
CA VAL A 335 12.89 -38.85 -37.53
C VAL A 335 13.21 -39.76 -38.70
N ASP A 336 13.85 -39.19 -39.73
CA ASP A 336 14.48 -39.98 -40.78
C ASP A 336 15.95 -40.19 -40.43
N TYR A 337 16.27 -41.42 -40.03
CA TYR A 337 17.63 -41.88 -39.73
C TYR A 337 18.10 -42.97 -40.70
N THR A 338 17.37 -43.18 -41.80
CA THR A 338 17.66 -44.20 -42.80
C THR A 338 17.97 -43.56 -44.16
N PRO A 339 19.24 -43.56 -44.59
CA PRO A 339 19.58 -43.05 -45.93
C PRO A 339 18.86 -43.84 -47.04
N PRO A 340 18.45 -43.16 -48.13
CA PRO A 340 17.88 -43.85 -49.28
C PRO A 340 18.92 -44.77 -49.95
N ARG A 341 18.45 -45.85 -50.58
CA ARG A 341 19.29 -46.74 -51.40
C ARG A 341 18.99 -46.52 -52.88
N THR A 342 20.03 -46.45 -53.70
CA THR A 342 19.91 -46.25 -55.14
C THR A 342 20.53 -47.42 -55.88
N ASN A 343 19.88 -47.90 -56.94
CA ASN A 343 20.38 -48.95 -57.83
C ASN A 343 20.38 -48.44 -59.28
N ILE A 344 21.36 -48.86 -60.08
CA ILE A 344 21.43 -48.57 -61.52
C ILE A 344 20.79 -49.72 -62.31
N LYS A 345 19.97 -49.40 -63.31
CA LYS A 345 19.50 -50.34 -64.33
C LYS A 345 20.03 -49.90 -65.69
N VAL A 346 20.70 -50.80 -66.40
CA VAL A 346 21.19 -50.56 -67.76
C VAL A 346 20.17 -51.12 -68.74
N SER A 347 19.68 -50.29 -69.65
CA SER A 347 18.80 -50.69 -70.76
C SER A 347 19.59 -50.57 -72.06
N VAL A 348 19.56 -51.60 -72.90
CA VAL A 348 20.12 -51.56 -74.26
C VAL A 348 19.12 -50.84 -75.18
N LYS A 349 19.63 -49.99 -76.08
CA LYS A 349 18.83 -49.18 -77.01
C LYS A 349 18.05 -50.02 -78.03
#